data_AF-A0AAW1H6G6-F1
#
_entry.id   AF-A0AAW1H6G6-F1
#
_cell.length_a   1.000
_cell.length_b   1.000
_cell.length_c   1.000
_cell.angle_alpha   90.00
_cell.angle_beta   90.00
_cell.angle_gamma   90.00
#
_symmetry.space_group_name_H-M   'P 1'
#
loop_
_entity.id
_entity.type
_entity.pdbx_description
1 polymer ?
#
loop_
_entity_poly.entity_id
_entity_poly.type
_entity_poly.pdbx_seq_one_letter_code
_entity_poly.pdbx_strand_id
1 'polypeptide(L)'
;MVMTSFLYVYTTQLKVTSKVGFLCPDRLYTYTRAPLDMEDYVTKALKKQEKKRYVMGAFRESYHWMLLVFDLGDNILYIFDSARAPKKKYSIRKNILEAWQTYCFMAGRHHP
;
A
#
# COMPACT_ATOMS: atom_id res chain seq x y z
N MET A 1 5.25 -23.23 -24.67
CA MET A 1 6.27 -22.21 -24.42
C MET A 1 5.70 -21.26 -23.37
N VAL A 2 6.06 -21.44 -22.10
CA VAL A 2 5.48 -20.65 -20.99
C VAL A 2 6.56 -19.70 -20.51
N MET A 3 6.46 -18.42 -20.86
CA MET A 3 7.37 -17.39 -20.35
C MET A 3 7.14 -17.22 -18.85
N THR A 4 8.04 -17.76 -18.06
CA THR A 4 8.17 -17.50 -16.63
C THR A 4 8.93 -16.18 -16.49
N SER A 5 8.22 -15.08 -16.28
CA SER A 5 8.85 -13.80 -15.95
C SER A 5 9.28 -13.83 -14.48
N PHE A 6 10.57 -14.03 -14.24
CA PHE A 6 11.18 -13.89 -12.92
C PHE A 6 11.37 -12.40 -12.61
N LEU A 7 10.71 -11.89 -11.57
CA LEU A 7 11.01 -10.57 -11.02
C LEU A 7 12.29 -10.67 -10.19
N TYR A 8 13.42 -10.25 -10.75
CA TYR A 8 14.67 -10.11 -10.00
C TYR A 8 14.61 -8.85 -9.13
N VAL A 9 14.59 -9.02 -7.80
CA VAL A 9 14.77 -7.92 -6.85
C VAL A 9 16.27 -7.77 -6.56
N TYR A 10 16.92 -6.80 -7.22
CA TYR A 10 18.26 -6.37 -6.84
C TYR A 10 18.18 -5.56 -5.54
N THR A 11 18.48 -6.17 -4.40
CA THR A 11 18.73 -5.43 -3.17
C THR A 11 20.20 -5.08 -3.10
N THR A 12 20.61 -3.96 -3.72
CA THR A 12 21.89 -3.35 -3.34
C THR A 12 21.79 -2.96 -1.86
N GLN A 13 22.60 -3.59 -1.01
CA GLN A 13 22.76 -3.24 0.41
C GLN A 13 23.33 -1.82 0.56
N LEU A 14 22.51 -0.81 0.28
CA LEU A 14 22.77 0.53 0.75
C LEU A 14 22.42 0.54 2.24
N LYS A 15 23.43 0.63 3.11
CA LYS A 15 23.30 0.94 4.55
C LYS A 15 22.79 2.38 4.76
N VAL A 16 21.79 2.79 4.01
CA VAL A 16 20.94 3.93 4.31
C VAL A 16 19.75 3.31 5.01
N THR A 17 19.41 3.76 6.22
CA THR A 17 18.10 3.44 6.81
C THR A 17 17.05 3.87 5.79
N SER A 18 16.52 2.91 5.01
CA SER A 18 15.74 3.29 3.83
C SER A 18 14.54 4.10 4.32
N LYS A 19 14.35 5.30 3.77
CA LYS A 19 13.18 6.12 4.09
C LYS A 19 11.90 5.53 3.50
N VAL A 20 12.03 4.50 2.66
CA VAL A 20 10.96 3.85 1.91
C VAL A 20 10.79 2.41 2.39
N GLY A 21 9.56 2.03 2.70
CA GLY A 21 9.10 0.68 2.96
C GLY A 21 8.19 0.17 1.84
N PHE A 22 7.91 -1.13 1.82
CA PHE A 22 7.08 -1.76 0.81
C PHE A 22 6.07 -2.72 1.45
N LEU A 23 4.85 -2.74 0.90
CA LEU A 23 3.84 -3.75 1.20
C LEU A 23 3.95 -4.90 0.19
N CYS A 24 3.67 -6.11 0.65
CA CYS A 24 3.58 -7.27 -0.23
C CYS A 24 2.34 -7.14 -1.15
N PRO A 25 2.52 -7.13 -2.49
CA PRO A 25 1.40 -7.01 -3.43
C PRO A 25 0.47 -8.21 -3.38
N ASP A 26 0.99 -9.42 -3.17
CA ASP A 26 0.16 -10.64 -3.08
C ASP A 26 -0.74 -10.62 -1.85
N ARG A 27 -0.24 -10.10 -0.72
CA ARG A 27 -1.04 -9.91 0.49
C ARG A 27 -2.15 -8.88 0.25
N LEU A 28 -1.81 -7.73 -0.34
CA LEU A 28 -2.79 -6.71 -0.72
C LEU A 28 -3.87 -7.27 -1.65
N TYR A 29 -3.48 -8.11 -2.62
CA TYR A 29 -4.42 -8.74 -3.54
C TYR A 29 -5.29 -9.80 -2.87
N THR A 30 -4.71 -10.64 -1.99
CA THR A 30 -5.41 -11.72 -1.29
C THR A 30 -6.61 -11.19 -0.50
N TYR A 31 -6.45 -10.02 0.11
CA TYR A 31 -7.49 -9.41 0.93
C TYR A 31 -8.48 -8.52 0.17
N THR A 32 -8.43 -8.50 -1.17
CA THR A 32 -9.43 -7.79 -1.98
C THR A 32 -10.85 -8.28 -1.75
N ARG A 33 -11.00 -9.53 -1.32
CA ARG A 33 -12.29 -10.17 -1.02
C ARG A 33 -12.61 -10.25 0.47
N ALA A 34 -11.72 -9.78 1.34
CA ALA A 34 -11.85 -9.82 2.80
C ALA A 34 -11.44 -8.45 3.41
N PRO A 35 -12.37 -7.47 3.45
CA PRO A 35 -12.07 -6.10 3.86
C PRO A 35 -11.41 -5.96 5.23
N LEU A 36 -11.89 -6.69 6.24
CA LEU A 36 -11.35 -6.64 7.60
C LEU A 36 -9.91 -7.17 7.67
N ASP A 37 -9.61 -8.22 6.90
CA ASP A 37 -8.25 -8.78 6.84
C ASP A 37 -7.27 -7.83 6.13
N MET A 38 -7.77 -7.07 5.14
CA MET A 38 -6.99 -6.03 4.49
C MET A 38 -6.64 -4.92 5.48
N GLU A 39 -7.64 -4.45 6.23
CA GLU A 39 -7.47 -3.39 7.22
C GLU A 39 -6.42 -3.79 8.26
N ASP A 40 -6.56 -4.98 8.83
CA ASP A 40 -5.63 -5.52 9.82
C ASP A 40 -4.21 -5.65 9.25
N TYR A 41 -4.07 -6.21 8.04
CA TYR A 41 -2.78 -6.37 7.38
C TYR A 41 -2.09 -5.03 7.13
N VAL A 42 -2.78 -4.09 6.48
CA VAL A 42 -2.21 -2.78 6.14
C VAL A 42 -1.82 -2.04 7.42
N THR A 43 -2.71 -2.00 8.42
CA THR A 43 -2.44 -1.32 9.70
C THR A 43 -1.21 -1.90 10.41
N LYS A 44 -1.14 -3.24 10.55
CA LYS A 44 0.02 -3.92 11.17
C LYS A 44 1.31 -3.72 10.37
N ALA A 45 1.23 -3.74 9.04
CA ALA A 45 2.38 -3.56 8.17
C ALA A 45 2.92 -2.13 8.23
N LEU A 46 2.05 -1.12 8.32
CA LEU A 46 2.43 0.28 8.50
C LEU A 46 3.05 0.51 9.87
N LYS A 47 2.46 -0.05 10.94
CA LYS A 47 3.03 0.02 12.30
C LYS A 47 4.43 -0.58 12.39
N LYS A 48 4.67 -1.74 11.76
CA LYS A 48 6.02 -2.34 11.67
C LYS A 48 7.03 -1.46 10.93
N GLN A 49 6.54 -0.54 10.10
CA GLN A 49 7.33 0.36 9.27
C GLN A 49 7.22 1.82 9.72
N GLU A 50 6.83 2.08 10.98
CA GLU A 50 6.56 3.44 11.51
C GLU A 50 7.76 4.40 11.42
N LYS A 51 8.99 3.86 11.32
CA LYS A 51 10.23 4.62 11.15
C LYS A 51 10.51 5.02 9.70
N LYS A 52 9.71 4.56 8.74
CA LYS A 52 9.81 4.94 7.32
C LYS A 52 9.10 6.28 7.10
N ARG A 53 9.56 7.05 6.11
CA ARG A 53 8.82 8.25 5.67
C ARG A 53 7.71 7.86 4.71
N TYR A 54 8.02 6.98 3.77
CA TYR A 54 7.09 6.48 2.76
C TYR A 54 6.93 4.97 2.88
N VAL A 55 5.72 4.47 2.72
CA VAL A 55 5.47 3.04 2.48
C VAL A 55 4.71 2.91 1.18
N MET A 56 5.18 2.05 0.28
CA MET A 56 4.60 1.87 -1.06
C MET A 56 3.92 0.52 -1.18
N GLY A 57 2.77 0.47 -1.84
CA GLY A 57 2.04 -0.76 -2.12
C GLY A 57 1.58 -0.83 -3.57
N ALA A 58 2.08 -1.81 -4.31
CA ALA A 58 1.51 -2.14 -5.61
C ALA A 58 0.22 -2.95 -5.36
N PHE A 59 -0.89 -2.46 -5.91
CA PHE A 59 -2.20 -3.06 -5.73
C PHE A 59 -2.83 -3.35 -7.09
N ARG A 60 -3.50 -4.50 -7.20
CA ARG A 60 -4.20 -4.92 -8.41
C ARG A 60 -5.69 -5.11 -8.13
N GLU A 61 -6.55 -4.47 -8.93
CA GLU A 61 -7.98 -4.79 -8.97
C GLU A 61 -8.36 -5.20 -10.38
N SER A 62 -8.98 -6.38 -10.49
CA SER A 62 -9.19 -7.06 -11.78
C SER A 62 -7.87 -7.19 -12.56
N TYR A 63 -7.71 -6.43 -13.65
CA TYR A 63 -6.54 -6.46 -14.53
C TYR A 63 -5.69 -5.20 -14.45
N HIS A 64 -6.03 -4.27 -13.56
CA HIS A 64 -5.39 -2.96 -13.49
C HIS A 64 -4.55 -2.80 -12.23
N TRP A 65 -3.35 -2.23 -12.41
CA TRP A 65 -2.41 -1.97 -11.33
C TRP A 65 -2.44 -0.49 -10.93
N MET A 66 -2.48 -0.26 -9.63
CA MET A 66 -2.36 1.06 -9.01
C MET A 66 -1.20 1.05 -8.01
N LEU A 67 -0.63 2.22 -7.78
CA LEU A 67 0.39 2.41 -6.77
C LEU A 67 -0.17 3.24 -5.61
N LEU A 68 -0.09 2.68 -4.41
CA LEU A 68 -0.38 3.35 -3.16
C LEU A 68 0.92 3.91 -2.58
N VAL A 69 0.90 5.15 -2.12
CA VAL A 69 2.01 5.75 -1.38
C VAL A 69 1.47 6.35 -0.09
N PHE A 70 1.83 5.74 1.03
CA PHE A 70 1.54 6.23 2.37
C PHE A 70 2.68 7.14 2.81
N ASP A 71 2.45 8.45 2.89
CA ASP A 71 3.36 9.39 3.56
C ASP A 71 3.04 9.38 5.05
N LEU A 72 3.90 8.71 5.83
CA LEU A 72 3.72 8.59 7.27
C LEU A 72 4.00 9.90 8.00
N GLY A 73 4.82 10.78 7.43
CA GLY A 73 5.18 12.03 8.09
C GLY A 73 4.10 13.11 7.95
N ASP A 74 3.48 13.19 6.78
CA ASP A 74 2.43 14.20 6.51
C ASP A 74 1.01 13.65 6.64
N ASN A 75 0.88 12.35 6.93
CA ASN A 75 -0.40 11.64 7.06
C ASN A 75 -1.25 11.62 5.77
N ILE A 76 -0.60 11.64 4.61
CA ILE A 76 -1.25 11.65 3.30
C ILE A 76 -1.17 10.28 2.63
N LEU A 77 -2.29 9.84 2.04
CA LEU A 77 -2.32 8.70 1.11
C LEU A 77 -2.45 9.21 -0.33
N TYR A 78 -1.44 8.92 -1.15
CA TYR A 78 -1.49 9.11 -2.59
C TYR A 78 -1.88 7.81 -3.29
N ILE A 79 -2.79 7.92 -4.26
CA ILE A 79 -3.19 6.81 -5.12
C ILE A 79 -2.86 7.20 -6.56
N PHE A 80 -1.86 6.56 -7.14
CA PHE A 80 -1.48 6.75 -8.53
C PHE A 80 -2.20 5.70 -9.39
N ASP A 81 -3.06 6.20 -10.26
CA ASP A 81 -3.84 5.43 -11.20
C ASP A 81 -3.53 5.90 -12.63
N SER A 82 -2.97 5.01 -13.44
CA SER A 82 -2.61 5.28 -14.83
C SER A 82 -3.77 5.05 -15.81
N ALA A 83 -4.86 4.42 -15.38
CA ALA A 83 -6.04 4.27 -16.23
C ALA A 83 -6.66 5.65 -16.46
N ARG A 84 -6.80 6.04 -17.73
CA ARG A 84 -7.51 7.28 -18.12
C ARG A 84 -9.03 7.18 -17.92
N ALA A 85 -9.53 6.17 -17.21
CA ALA A 85 -10.94 5.94 -17.00
C ALA A 85 -11.51 6.89 -15.94
N PRO A 86 -12.76 7.36 -16.07
CA PRO A 86 -13.41 8.13 -15.02
C PRO A 86 -13.43 7.31 -13.73
N LYS A 87 -13.22 7.98 -12.59
CA LYS A 87 -13.05 7.51 -11.18
C LYS A 87 -14.08 6.50 -10.62
N LYS A 88 -14.81 5.77 -11.45
CA LYS A 88 -15.85 4.82 -11.07
C LYS A 88 -15.22 3.54 -10.51
N LYS A 89 -15.21 3.49 -9.18
CA LYS A 89 -15.43 2.32 -8.33
C LYS A 89 -14.31 1.27 -8.32
N TYR A 90 -13.13 1.65 -7.88
CA TYR A 90 -12.31 0.67 -7.17
C TYR A 90 -12.99 0.36 -5.84
N SER A 91 -13.50 -0.86 -5.71
CA SER A 91 -14.19 -1.32 -4.50
C SER A 91 -13.29 -1.23 -3.27
N ILE A 92 -11.99 -1.37 -3.50
CA ILE A 92 -10.98 -1.40 -2.45
C ILE A 92 -10.62 -0.03 -1.88
N ARG A 93 -10.93 1.05 -2.62
CA ARG A 93 -10.47 2.39 -2.24
C ARG A 93 -10.97 2.76 -0.86
N LYS A 94 -12.20 2.37 -0.54
CA LYS A 94 -12.80 2.57 0.79
C LYS A 94 -12.00 1.80 1.86
N ASN A 95 -11.75 0.51 1.66
CA ASN A 95 -11.05 -0.33 2.64
C ASN A 95 -9.61 0.15 2.90
N ILE A 96 -8.89 0.58 1.86
CA ILE A 96 -7.53 1.14 2.01
C ILE A 96 -7.58 2.47 2.76
N LEU A 97 -8.56 3.31 2.49
CA LEU A 97 -8.75 4.58 3.21
C LEU A 97 -9.09 4.33 4.68
N GLU A 98 -9.97 3.38 4.98
CA GLU A 98 -10.31 2.98 6.34
C GLU A 98 -9.08 2.45 7.08
N ALA A 99 -8.30 1.55 6.47
CA ALA A 99 -7.05 1.07 7.04
C ALA A 99 -6.03 2.18 7.31
N TRP A 100 -5.95 3.17 6.40
CA TRP A 100 -5.09 4.33 6.60
C TRP A 100 -5.56 5.18 7.78
N GLN A 101 -6.86 5.46 7.87
CA GLN A 101 -7.46 6.22 8.96
C GLN A 101 -7.26 5.52 10.31
N THR A 102 -7.48 4.21 10.36
CA THR A 102 -7.22 3.38 11.55
C THR A 102 -5.76 3.48 11.97
N TYR A 103 -4.82 3.36 11.04
CA TYR A 103 -3.39 3.57 11.34
C TYR A 103 -3.09 4.98 11.88
N CYS A 104 -3.58 6.03 11.24
CA CYS A 104 -3.35 7.42 11.69
C CYS A 104 -3.90 7.65 13.10
N PHE A 105 -5.11 7.15 13.38
CA PHE A 105 -5.72 7.20 14.70
C PHE A 105 -4.86 6.48 15.75
N MET A 106 -4.44 5.25 15.47
CA MET A 106 -3.57 4.47 16.37
C MET A 106 -2.21 5.12 16.61
N ALA A 107 -1.70 5.88 15.65
CA ALA A 107 -0.42 6.56 15.75
C ALA A 107 -0.49 7.88 16.53
N GLY A 108 -1.67 8.28 17.03
CA GLY A 108 -1.89 9.59 17.67
C GLY A 108 -1.74 10.76 16.70
N ARG A 109 -1.81 10.49 15.39
CA ARG A 109 -1.62 11.47 14.31
C ARG A 109 -2.99 11.90 13.82
N HIS A 110 -3.58 12.87 14.50
CA HIS A 110 -4.83 13.48 14.06
C HIS A 110 -4.58 14.25 12.75
N HIS A 111 -5.36 13.93 11.72
CA HIS A 111 -5.51 14.79 10.56
C HIS A 111 -6.28 16.04 11.05
N PRO A 112 -5.79 17.27 10.84
CA PRO A 112 -6.62 18.46 10.96
C PRO A 112 -7.74 18.45 9.91
#